data_AF-U1HFT0-F1
#
_entry.id   AF-U1HFT0-F1
#
_cell.length_a   1.000
_cell.length_b   1.000
_cell.length_c   1.000
_cell.angle_alpha   90.00
_cell.angle_beta   90.00
_cell.angle_gamma   90.00
#
_symmetry.space_group_name_H-M   'P 1'
#
loop_
_entity.id
_entity.type
_entity.pdbx_description
1 polymer ?
#
loop_
_entity_poly.entity_id
_entity_poly.type
_entity_poly.pdbx_seq_one_letter_code
_entity_poly.pdbx_strand_id
1 'polypeptide(L)'
;MLVRTTWSLGGNVTTIESWEIARHTKLLRRARIFGGYLDGPDGIKVKIERQEFPYDIGIWANIKQGMNSGNIFAWFWPFATTPSSGGLGFEVNGFDEPMHSWPPPDPDRIPRLNRSLNESKPFVYQQTPLSDREEIQAFKKRQEDDLKRRIGNVGIIRRKPFHNRHASGSYVEQSDVETDDQSTDSRTNSGEEGWRSPEGDRLRDYGVDEDTEFYDQDDIPLSELLRRRREKQSSE
;
A
#
# COMPACT_ATOMS: atom_id res chain seq x y z
N MET A 1 -27.40 0.21 11.62
CA MET A 1 -26.93 -0.91 12.47
C MET A 1 -27.91 -2.07 12.47
N LEU A 2 -29.19 -1.86 12.80
CA LEU A 2 -30.20 -2.94 12.90
C LEU A 2 -30.36 -3.77 11.61
N VAL A 3 -30.42 -3.12 10.44
CA VAL A 3 -30.50 -3.81 9.13
C VAL A 3 -29.29 -4.71 8.88
N ARG A 4 -28.10 -4.26 9.30
CA ARG A 4 -26.87 -5.04 9.16
C ARG A 4 -26.89 -6.24 10.09
N THR A 5 -27.36 -6.09 11.33
CA THR A 5 -27.48 -7.21 12.28
C THR A 5 -28.53 -8.21 11.85
N THR A 6 -29.68 -7.78 11.29
CA THR A 6 -30.69 -8.71 10.76
C THR A 6 -30.21 -9.43 9.51
N TRP A 7 -29.46 -8.75 8.64
CA TRP A 7 -28.83 -9.38 7.47
C TRP A 7 -27.79 -10.41 7.88
N SER A 8 -26.90 -10.05 8.81
CA SER A 8 -25.91 -10.96 9.40
C SER A 8 -26.56 -12.17 10.08
N LEU A 9 -27.64 -11.98 10.83
CA LEU A 9 -28.39 -13.08 11.44
C LEU A 9 -29.03 -13.99 10.39
N GLY A 10 -29.57 -13.41 9.31
CA GLY A 10 -30.18 -14.16 8.22
C GLY A 10 -29.19 -15.03 7.43
N GLY A 11 -27.92 -14.62 7.34
CA GLY A 11 -26.85 -15.40 6.69
C GLY A 11 -25.94 -16.16 7.67
N ASN A 12 -26.23 -16.14 8.97
CA ASN A 12 -25.36 -16.68 10.03
C ASN A 12 -23.92 -16.15 9.98
N VAL A 13 -23.74 -14.90 9.55
CA VAL A 13 -22.42 -14.27 9.35
C VAL A 13 -22.13 -13.33 10.51
N THR A 14 -21.09 -13.64 11.29
CA THR A 14 -20.57 -12.71 12.30
C THR A 14 -19.90 -11.50 11.64
N THR A 15 -19.70 -10.43 12.40
CA THR A 15 -19.03 -9.22 11.88
C THR A 15 -17.62 -9.54 11.36
N ILE A 16 -16.88 -10.42 12.04
CA ILE A 16 -15.52 -10.80 11.65
C ILE A 16 -15.54 -11.60 10.35
N GLU A 17 -16.45 -12.56 10.21
CA GLU A 17 -16.61 -13.34 8.99
C GLU A 17 -17.07 -12.48 7.82
N SER A 18 -17.90 -11.46 8.06
CA SER A 18 -18.32 -10.53 7.00
C SER A 18 -17.13 -9.79 6.39
N TRP A 19 -16.11 -9.49 7.21
CA TRP A 19 -14.88 -8.88 6.74
C TRP A 19 -14.00 -9.87 6.00
N GLU A 20 -13.99 -11.14 6.43
CA GLU A 20 -13.24 -12.20 5.75
C GLU A 20 -13.84 -12.52 4.38
N ILE A 21 -15.17 -12.60 4.26
CA ILE A 21 -15.89 -12.76 2.98
C ILE A 21 -15.55 -11.60 2.03
N ALA A 22 -15.58 -10.37 2.54
CA ALA A 22 -15.24 -9.18 1.75
C ALA A 22 -13.78 -9.18 1.30
N ARG A 23 -12.86 -9.64 2.17
CA ARG A 23 -11.44 -9.80 1.82
C ARG A 23 -11.25 -10.87 0.76
N HIS A 24 -11.82 -12.05 0.94
CA HIS A 24 -11.72 -13.16 -0.02
C HIS A 24 -12.24 -12.73 -1.39
N THR A 25 -13.36 -12.02 -1.42
CA THR A 25 -13.92 -11.44 -2.66
C THR A 25 -12.93 -10.50 -3.37
N LYS A 26 -12.17 -9.69 -2.62
CA LYS A 26 -11.12 -8.82 -3.18
C LYS A 26 -9.93 -9.63 -3.68
N LEU A 27 -9.51 -10.64 -2.93
CA LEU A 27 -8.43 -11.54 -3.33
C LEU A 27 -8.78 -12.30 -4.61
N LEU A 28 -10.01 -12.78 -4.76
CA LEU A 28 -10.50 -13.41 -5.98
C LEU A 28 -10.43 -12.47 -7.19
N ARG A 29 -10.84 -11.21 -7.03
CA ARG A 29 -10.73 -10.21 -8.11
C ARG A 29 -9.28 -9.97 -8.50
N ARG A 30 -8.37 -9.90 -7.53
CA ARG A 30 -6.93 -9.74 -7.77
C ARG A 30 -6.36 -10.99 -8.45
N ALA A 31 -6.63 -12.17 -7.92
CA ALA A 31 -6.16 -13.45 -8.46
C ALA A 31 -6.64 -13.68 -9.90
N ARG A 32 -7.86 -13.26 -10.25
CA ARG A 32 -8.38 -13.35 -11.63
C ARG A 32 -7.51 -12.59 -12.64
N ILE A 33 -6.89 -11.49 -12.24
CA ILE A 33 -5.95 -10.73 -13.09
C ILE A 33 -4.61 -11.48 -13.24
N PHE A 34 -4.19 -12.20 -12.21
CA PHE A 34 -2.94 -12.98 -12.16
C PHE A 34 -3.13 -14.47 -12.54
N GLY A 35 -4.20 -14.81 -13.25
CA GLY A 35 -4.44 -16.17 -13.75
C GLY A 35 -4.86 -17.19 -12.69
N GLY A 36 -5.45 -16.74 -11.58
CA GLY A 36 -5.99 -17.57 -10.49
C GLY A 36 -5.04 -17.82 -9.32
N TYR A 37 -3.83 -17.26 -9.37
CA TYR A 37 -2.82 -17.40 -8.32
C TYR A 37 -2.48 -16.03 -7.72
N LEU A 38 -2.14 -16.03 -6.42
CA LEU A 38 -1.53 -14.88 -5.77
C LEU A 38 -0.14 -15.24 -5.26
N ASP A 39 0.79 -14.30 -5.42
CA ASP A 39 2.11 -14.43 -4.84
C ASP A 39 2.05 -14.11 -3.35
N GLY A 40 2.43 -15.10 -2.54
CA GLY A 40 2.69 -14.98 -1.11
C GLY A 40 4.16 -14.66 -0.82
N PRO A 41 4.51 -14.56 0.47
CA PRO A 41 5.89 -14.39 0.89
C PRO A 41 6.79 -15.53 0.38
N ASP A 42 8.06 -15.21 0.15
CA ASP A 42 9.11 -16.15 -0.28
C ASP A 42 8.83 -16.88 -1.61
N GLY A 43 7.97 -16.31 -2.46
CA GLY A 43 7.65 -16.85 -3.79
C GLY A 43 6.64 -17.99 -3.78
N ILE A 44 5.97 -18.24 -2.65
CA ILE A 44 4.90 -19.23 -2.54
C ILE A 44 3.70 -18.73 -3.35
N LYS A 45 3.22 -19.54 -4.30
CA LYS A 45 2.00 -19.22 -5.05
C LYS A 45 0.80 -19.90 -4.43
N VAL A 46 -0.17 -19.11 -4.00
CA VAL A 46 -1.42 -19.61 -3.43
C VAL A 46 -2.50 -19.54 -4.52
N LYS A 47 -3.13 -20.68 -4.80
CA LYS A 47 -4.30 -20.73 -5.68
C LYS A 47 -5.50 -20.21 -4.89
N ILE A 48 -6.16 -19.18 -5.40
CA ILE A 48 -7.34 -18.59 -4.74
C ILE A 48 -8.57 -18.99 -5.53
N GLU A 49 -9.39 -19.85 -4.94
CA GLU A 49 -10.64 -20.33 -5.53
C GLU A 49 -11.84 -19.71 -4.83
N ARG A 50 -12.96 -19.62 -5.56
CA ARG A 50 -14.20 -19.10 -4.99
C ARG A 50 -14.73 -20.15 -4.01
N GLN A 51 -14.87 -19.75 -2.76
CA GLN A 51 -15.39 -20.56 -1.66
C GLN A 51 -16.65 -19.86 -1.15
N GLU A 52 -17.71 -20.61 -0.91
CA GLU A 52 -18.94 -20.11 -0.33
C GLU A 52 -18.86 -20.19 1.21
N PHE A 53 -19.73 -19.43 1.90
CA PHE A 53 -19.69 -19.40 3.35
C PHE A 53 -20.31 -20.69 3.93
N PRO A 54 -19.61 -21.45 4.80
CA PRO A 54 -20.05 -22.79 5.20
C PRO A 54 -21.21 -22.83 6.21
N TYR A 55 -21.40 -21.77 7.01
CA TYR A 55 -22.37 -21.76 8.10
C TYR A 55 -23.74 -21.20 7.72
N ASP A 56 -23.97 -20.87 6.44
CA ASP A 56 -25.29 -20.47 5.94
C ASP A 56 -26.14 -21.71 5.65
N ILE A 57 -26.95 -22.13 6.64
CA ILE A 57 -27.88 -23.27 6.56
C ILE A 57 -29.31 -22.86 6.16
N GLY A 58 -29.48 -21.61 5.69
CA GLY A 58 -30.76 -21.04 5.27
C GLY A 58 -31.40 -20.13 6.32
N ILE A 59 -32.14 -19.12 5.85
CA ILE A 59 -32.61 -17.96 6.64
C ILE A 59 -33.28 -18.37 7.96
N TRP A 60 -34.23 -19.31 7.94
CA TRP A 60 -34.95 -19.72 9.15
C TRP A 60 -34.07 -20.52 10.12
N ALA A 61 -33.25 -21.43 9.60
CA ALA A 61 -32.36 -22.24 10.42
C ALA A 61 -31.25 -21.37 11.06
N ASN A 62 -30.71 -20.41 10.31
CA ASN A 62 -29.76 -19.41 10.79
C ASN A 62 -30.36 -18.56 11.94
N ILE A 63 -31.57 -18.02 11.75
CA ILE A 63 -32.24 -17.23 12.79
C ILE A 63 -32.54 -18.09 14.02
N LYS A 64 -33.04 -19.33 13.83
CA LYS A 64 -33.30 -20.26 14.93
C LYS A 64 -32.03 -20.62 15.70
N GLN A 65 -30.90 -20.78 15.02
CA GLN A 65 -29.60 -21.04 15.62
C GLN A 65 -29.09 -19.83 16.41
N GLY A 66 -29.18 -18.62 15.84
CA GLY A 66 -28.75 -17.39 16.51
C GLY A 66 -29.62 -17.02 17.71
N MET A 67 -30.93 -17.25 17.64
CA MET A 67 -31.88 -16.98 18.73
C MET A 67 -32.11 -18.19 19.66
N ASN A 68 -31.47 -19.32 19.37
CA ASN A 68 -31.58 -20.61 20.08
C ASN A 68 -33.03 -21.03 20.42
N SER A 69 -33.99 -20.63 19.60
CA SER A 69 -35.40 -20.92 19.80
C SER A 69 -36.19 -20.68 18.51
N GLY A 70 -37.22 -21.49 18.26
CA GLY A 70 -38.18 -21.25 17.18
C GLY A 70 -39.32 -20.31 17.56
N ASN A 71 -39.35 -19.81 18.80
CA ASN A 71 -40.43 -18.97 19.31
C ASN A 71 -40.11 -17.49 19.09
N ILE A 72 -40.75 -16.90 18.08
CA ILE A 72 -40.56 -15.49 17.69
C ILE A 72 -40.88 -14.52 18.84
N PHE A 73 -41.83 -14.86 19.72
CA PHE A 73 -42.17 -13.98 20.86
C PHE A 73 -41.08 -13.98 21.93
N ALA A 74 -40.37 -15.09 22.11
CA ALA A 74 -39.27 -15.17 23.08
C ALA A 74 -38.07 -14.31 22.66
N TRP A 75 -37.91 -14.04 21.35
CA TRP A 75 -36.82 -13.24 20.80
C TRP A 75 -36.83 -11.78 21.26
N PHE A 76 -38.01 -11.24 21.53
CA PHE A 76 -38.18 -9.86 21.99
C PHE A 76 -38.22 -9.75 23.51
N TRP A 77 -38.09 -10.85 24.24
CA TRP A 77 -38.18 -10.88 25.69
C TRP A 77 -36.78 -10.68 26.31
N PRO A 78 -36.52 -9.54 26.99
CA PRO A 78 -35.17 -9.21 27.48
C PRO A 78 -34.70 -10.12 28.62
N PHE A 79 -35.60 -10.85 29.28
CA PHE A 79 -35.27 -11.81 30.34
C PHE A 79 -35.26 -13.26 29.83
N ALA A 80 -35.28 -13.47 28.51
CA ALA A 80 -35.14 -14.80 27.95
C ALA A 80 -33.71 -15.31 28.22
N THR A 81 -33.59 -16.62 28.46
CA THR A 81 -32.28 -17.26 28.58
C THR A 81 -31.48 -17.01 27.31
N THR A 82 -30.25 -16.54 27.48
CA THR A 82 -29.34 -16.36 26.35
C THR A 82 -29.05 -17.71 25.68
N PRO A 83 -28.78 -17.71 24.37
CA PRO A 83 -28.44 -18.92 23.64
C PRO A 83 -27.21 -19.58 24.28
N SER A 84 -27.36 -20.84 24.72
CA SER A 84 -26.25 -21.67 25.21
C SER A 84 -25.99 -22.74 24.16
N SER A 85 -25.25 -22.38 23.12
CA SER A 85 -24.68 -23.34 22.18
C SER A 85 -23.27 -23.70 22.66
N GLY A 86 -22.85 -24.95 22.40
CA GLY A 86 -21.52 -25.42 22.82
C GLY A 86 -20.34 -24.66 22.20
N GLY A 87 -20.58 -23.76 21.24
CA GLY A 87 -19.60 -22.85 20.62
C GLY A 87 -18.49 -23.52 19.81
N LEU A 88 -18.33 -24.83 19.92
CA LEU A 88 -17.26 -25.63 19.30
C LEU A 88 -17.68 -26.30 17.99
N GLY A 89 -18.98 -26.44 17.74
CA GLY A 89 -19.52 -27.11 16.56
C GLY A 89 -20.73 -26.36 16.02
N PHE A 90 -20.70 -26.08 14.72
CA PHE A 90 -21.78 -25.44 13.98
C PHE A 90 -22.21 -26.35 12.84
N GLU A 91 -23.48 -26.28 12.48
CA GLU A 91 -24.01 -26.99 11.32
C GLU A 91 -23.43 -26.37 10.05
N VAL A 92 -23.09 -27.22 9.07
CA VAL A 92 -22.45 -26.82 7.82
C VAL A 92 -23.38 -27.18 6.67
N ASN A 93 -23.51 -26.27 5.71
CA ASN A 93 -24.44 -26.40 4.58
C ASN A 93 -24.03 -27.44 3.52
N GLY A 94 -22.76 -27.83 3.48
CA GLY A 94 -22.23 -28.82 2.55
C GLY A 94 -22.17 -28.38 1.09
N PHE A 95 -22.17 -27.07 0.80
CA PHE A 95 -22.09 -26.57 -0.58
C PHE A 95 -20.68 -26.69 -1.18
N ASP A 96 -19.63 -26.57 -0.36
CA ASP A 96 -18.24 -26.72 -0.79
C ASP A 96 -17.71 -28.13 -0.52
N GLU A 97 -16.64 -28.50 -1.24
CA GLU A 97 -15.97 -29.77 -1.01
C GLU A 97 -15.40 -29.84 0.42
N PRO A 98 -15.50 -30.99 1.11
CA PRO A 98 -15.09 -31.14 2.52
C PRO A 98 -13.59 -30.92 2.76
N MET A 99 -12.78 -30.81 1.70
CA MET A 99 -11.34 -30.56 1.78
C MET A 99 -10.99 -29.07 1.92
N HIS A 100 -11.93 -28.16 1.67
CA HIS A 100 -11.70 -26.73 1.82
C HIS A 100 -11.88 -26.30 3.28
N SER A 101 -10.82 -25.73 3.87
CA SER A 101 -10.89 -25.14 5.20
C SER A 101 -11.50 -23.74 5.15
N TRP A 102 -12.32 -23.39 6.14
CA TRP A 102 -12.69 -22.00 6.44
C TRP A 102 -11.95 -21.55 7.69
N PRO A 103 -11.31 -20.36 7.72
CA PRO A 103 -11.28 -19.33 6.69
C PRO A 103 -10.42 -19.69 5.45
N PRO A 104 -10.65 -19.05 4.29
CA PRO A 104 -9.85 -19.25 3.09
C PRO A 104 -8.36 -18.89 3.32
N PRO A 105 -7.41 -19.54 2.62
CA PRO A 105 -5.99 -19.25 2.76
C PRO A 105 -5.63 -17.85 2.23
N ASP A 106 -5.27 -16.96 3.16
CA ASP A 106 -4.84 -15.59 2.85
C ASP A 106 -3.31 -15.54 2.60
N PRO A 107 -2.84 -15.10 1.41
CA PRO A 107 -1.40 -15.00 1.12
C PRO A 107 -0.69 -13.96 1.99
N ASP A 108 -1.39 -12.91 2.41
CA ASP A 108 -0.85 -11.86 3.29
C ASP A 108 -0.70 -12.34 4.76
N ARG A 109 -1.35 -13.46 5.15
CA ARG A 109 -1.26 -14.04 6.49
C ARG A 109 -0.23 -15.17 6.60
N ILE A 110 0.36 -15.61 5.50
CA ILE A 110 1.37 -16.66 5.51
C ILE A 110 2.63 -16.12 6.22
N PRO A 111 3.12 -16.78 7.28
CA PRO A 111 4.36 -16.36 7.91
C PRO A 111 5.52 -16.52 6.92
N ARG A 112 6.38 -15.49 6.85
CA ARG A 112 7.64 -15.60 6.10
C ARG A 112 8.49 -16.68 6.75
N LEU A 113 9.18 -17.48 5.94
CA LEU A 113 10.14 -18.44 6.45
C LEU A 113 11.26 -17.66 7.14
N ASN A 114 11.63 -18.07 8.36
CA ASN A 114 12.78 -17.50 9.06
C ASN A 114 14.02 -17.75 8.20
N ARG A 115 14.47 -16.72 7.48
CA ARG A 115 15.71 -16.79 6.71
C ARG A 115 16.83 -17.07 7.69
N SER A 116 17.53 -18.20 7.53
CA SER A 116 18.72 -18.49 8.32
C SER A 116 19.69 -17.34 8.11
N LEU A 117 19.95 -16.56 9.18
CA LEU A 117 21.02 -15.59 9.17
C LEU A 117 22.31 -16.40 9.00
N ASN A 118 22.99 -16.19 7.88
CA ASN A 118 24.30 -16.78 7.68
C ASN A 118 25.25 -16.07 8.66
N GLU A 119 25.47 -16.65 9.85
CA GLU A 119 26.38 -16.09 10.87
C GLU A 119 27.80 -15.89 10.31
N SER A 120 28.18 -16.68 9.29
CA SER A 120 29.45 -16.54 8.58
C SER A 120 29.55 -15.26 7.73
N LYS A 121 28.43 -14.62 7.40
CA LYS A 121 28.36 -13.35 6.65
C LYS A 121 27.23 -12.49 7.23
N PRO A 122 27.42 -11.92 8.44
CA PRO A 122 26.51 -10.88 8.91
C PRO A 122 26.53 -9.73 7.89
N PHE A 123 25.45 -8.95 7.81
CA PHE A 123 25.30 -7.75 6.93
C PHE A 123 26.30 -6.62 7.25
N VAL A 124 27.49 -6.95 7.76
CA VAL A 124 28.66 -6.10 7.75
C VAL A 124 29.20 -6.13 6.33
N TYR A 125 29.50 -4.96 5.75
CA TYR A 125 30.40 -4.92 4.61
C TYR A 125 31.59 -5.81 4.96
N GLN A 126 31.92 -6.77 4.09
CA GLN A 126 33.16 -7.52 4.23
C GLN A 126 34.28 -6.47 4.15
N GLN A 127 34.67 -5.94 5.31
CA GLN A 127 35.86 -5.15 5.45
C GLN A 127 36.99 -6.16 5.26
N THR A 128 37.32 -6.44 4.00
CA THR A 128 38.70 -6.77 3.69
C THR A 128 39.52 -5.67 4.37
N PRO A 129 40.44 -6.01 5.30
CA PRO A 129 41.26 -5.02 5.98
C PRO A 129 42.16 -4.36 4.93
N LEU A 130 41.61 -3.33 4.29
CA LEU A 130 42.26 -2.47 3.32
C LEU A 130 43.09 -1.47 4.13
N SER A 131 44.27 -1.11 3.64
CA SER A 131 45.03 -0.02 4.26
C SER A 131 44.21 1.28 4.21
N ASP A 132 44.37 2.20 5.18
CA ASP A 132 43.65 3.49 5.23
C ASP A 132 43.61 4.23 3.88
N ARG A 133 44.70 4.15 3.09
CA ARG A 133 44.77 4.75 1.74
C ARG A 133 43.85 4.06 0.74
N GLU A 134 43.76 2.74 0.79
CA GLU A 134 42.92 1.94 -0.10
C GLU A 134 41.43 2.10 0.26
N GLU A 135 41.10 2.28 1.54
CA GLU A 135 39.74 2.60 1.98
C GLU A 135 39.28 3.97 1.46
N ILE A 136 40.13 4.99 1.57
CA ILE A 136 39.85 6.34 1.02
C ILE A 136 39.65 6.29 -0.50
N GLN A 137 40.45 5.49 -1.21
CA GLN A 137 40.30 5.33 -2.66
C GLN A 137 39.01 4.59 -3.02
N ALA A 138 38.67 3.51 -2.30
CA ALA A 138 37.42 2.79 -2.49
C ALA A 138 36.20 3.67 -2.22
N PHE A 139 36.27 4.54 -1.20
CA PHE A 139 35.24 5.52 -0.90
C PHE A 139 35.07 6.55 -2.04
N LYS A 140 36.17 7.15 -2.51
CA LYS A 140 36.15 8.09 -3.64
C LYS A 140 35.58 7.46 -4.91
N LYS A 141 35.96 6.21 -5.21
CA LYS A 141 35.43 5.47 -6.35
C LYS A 141 33.91 5.27 -6.26
N ARG A 142 33.38 4.92 -5.08
CA ARG A 142 31.93 4.83 -4.85
C ARG A 142 31.24 6.18 -5.05
N GLN A 143 31.85 7.26 -4.57
CA GLN A 143 31.33 8.62 -4.72
C GLN A 143 31.28 9.04 -6.20
N GLU A 144 32.32 8.71 -6.97
CA GLU A 144 32.36 8.93 -8.42
C GLU A 144 31.30 8.09 -9.14
N ASP A 145 31.12 6.82 -8.78
CA ASP A 145 30.10 5.95 -9.40
C ASP A 145 28.68 6.43 -9.07
N ASP A 146 28.41 6.91 -7.86
CA ASP A 146 27.13 7.53 -7.51
C ASP A 146 26.89 8.85 -8.24
N LEU A 147 27.94 9.66 -8.39
CA LEU A 147 27.88 10.89 -9.16
C LEU A 147 27.66 10.59 -10.65
N LYS A 148 28.27 9.53 -11.20
CA LYS A 148 27.98 9.03 -12.55
C LYS A 148 26.60 8.42 -12.68
N ARG A 149 26.03 7.80 -11.64
CA ARG A 149 24.61 7.38 -11.64
C ARG A 149 23.67 8.58 -11.67
N ARG A 150 24.03 9.66 -10.97
CA ARG A 150 23.27 10.93 -11.00
C ARG A 150 23.43 11.69 -12.32
N ILE A 151 24.63 11.72 -12.89
CA ILE A 151 24.95 12.46 -14.12
C ILE A 151 24.64 11.63 -15.39
N GLY A 152 24.81 10.33 -15.38
CA GLY A 152 24.49 9.44 -16.52
C GLY A 152 22.98 9.37 -16.81
N ASN A 153 22.16 9.76 -15.83
CA ASN A 153 20.73 9.98 -15.97
C ASN A 153 20.42 11.50 -15.97
N VAL A 154 21.17 12.31 -16.74
CA VAL A 154 20.74 13.68 -17.10
C VAL A 154 19.44 13.55 -17.88
N GLY A 155 18.37 13.68 -17.12
CA GLY A 155 17.05 13.21 -17.43
C GLY A 155 16.39 12.89 -16.11
N ILE A 156 16.30 13.87 -15.21
CA ILE A 156 15.18 13.91 -14.28
C ILE A 156 13.95 13.99 -15.18
N ILE A 157 13.45 12.83 -15.61
CA ILE A 157 12.19 12.75 -16.32
C ILE A 157 11.16 13.06 -15.25
N ARG A 158 10.82 14.35 -15.12
CA ARG A 158 9.59 14.78 -14.44
C ARG A 158 8.49 13.89 -15.03
N ARG A 159 7.83 13.08 -14.19
CA ARG A 159 6.75 12.21 -14.69
C ARG A 159 5.73 13.14 -15.34
N LYS A 160 5.43 12.95 -16.62
CA LYS A 160 4.39 13.76 -17.30
C LYS A 160 3.09 13.66 -16.48
N PRO A 161 2.37 14.78 -16.32
CA PRO A 161 1.12 14.81 -15.55
C PRO A 161 0.12 13.80 -16.11
N PHE A 162 -0.76 13.27 -15.26
CA PHE A 162 -1.60 12.11 -15.58
C PHE A 162 -2.45 12.29 -16.85
N HIS A 163 -2.97 13.51 -17.10
CA HIS A 163 -3.76 13.82 -18.29
C HIS A 163 -2.96 13.71 -19.60
N ASN A 164 -1.68 14.09 -19.59
CA ASN A 164 -0.79 13.98 -20.75
C ASN A 164 -0.37 12.54 -21.05
N ARG A 165 -0.55 11.62 -20.09
CA ARG A 165 -0.23 10.20 -20.25
C ARG A 165 -1.35 9.43 -20.96
N HIS A 166 -2.59 9.89 -20.81
CA HIS A 166 -3.78 9.27 -21.42
C HIS A 166 -4.28 9.97 -22.68
N ALA A 167 -3.81 11.19 -22.98
CA ALA A 167 -4.14 11.89 -24.23
C ALA A 167 -3.48 11.25 -25.47
N SER A 168 -2.38 10.52 -25.30
CA SER A 168 -1.63 9.84 -26.38
C SER A 168 -2.25 8.48 -26.75
N GLY A 169 -3.54 8.46 -27.04
CA GLY A 169 -4.29 7.31 -27.56
C GLY A 169 -4.55 7.37 -29.08
N SER A 170 -3.86 8.23 -29.82
CA SER A 170 -4.03 8.40 -31.26
C SER A 170 -2.68 8.30 -31.98
N TYR A 171 -2.62 7.36 -32.93
CA TYR A 171 -1.60 7.08 -33.95
C TYR A 171 -0.35 7.98 -33.98
N VAL A 172 0.80 7.34 -33.82
CA VAL A 172 2.13 7.93 -34.06
C VAL A 172 2.39 7.99 -35.56
N GLU A 173 2.40 9.20 -36.13
CA GLU A 173 3.13 9.49 -37.36
C GLU A 173 4.24 10.50 -37.00
N GLN A 174 5.47 10.10 -37.32
CA GLN A 174 6.70 10.79 -36.98
C GLN A 174 6.96 11.86 -38.04
N SER A 175 6.89 13.14 -37.68
CA SER A 175 7.41 14.23 -38.52
C SER A 175 8.08 15.29 -37.65
N ASP A 176 9.37 15.46 -37.90
CA ASP A 176 10.26 16.46 -37.31
C ASP A 176 9.86 17.87 -37.78
N VAL A 177 9.65 18.81 -36.85
CA VAL A 177 9.64 20.26 -37.16
C VAL A 177 10.26 21.06 -36.01
N GLU A 178 11.15 21.95 -36.40
CA GLU A 178 11.96 22.88 -35.60
C GLU A 178 11.14 24.02 -34.95
N THR A 179 11.63 24.45 -33.79
CA THR A 179 11.61 25.77 -33.11
C THR A 179 10.61 26.85 -33.56
N ASP A 180 9.83 27.39 -32.62
CA ASP A 180 9.70 28.85 -32.46
C ASP A 180 9.29 29.24 -31.02
N ASP A 181 9.86 30.35 -30.55
CA ASP A 181 9.71 30.95 -29.23
C ASP A 181 8.63 32.04 -29.30
N GLN A 182 7.56 31.93 -28.50
CA GLN A 182 6.68 33.06 -28.22
C GLN A 182 6.24 33.04 -26.75
N SER A 183 6.85 33.96 -26.01
CA SER A 183 6.49 34.35 -24.66
C SER A 183 5.38 35.41 -24.71
N THR A 184 4.18 35.06 -24.25
CA THR A 184 3.21 36.05 -23.74
C THR A 184 2.25 35.43 -22.73
N ASP A 185 2.26 36.06 -21.56
CA ASP A 185 1.14 36.31 -20.66
C ASP A 185 0.82 35.33 -19.50
N SER A 186 1.29 35.78 -18.35
CA SER A 186 0.64 35.81 -17.03
C SER A 186 -0.46 34.77 -16.73
N ARG A 187 0.00 33.68 -16.13
CA ARG A 187 -0.53 32.99 -14.94
C ARG A 187 0.13 31.63 -15.00
N THR A 188 1.32 31.54 -14.41
CA THR A 188 2.02 30.29 -14.15
C THR A 188 1.12 29.39 -13.32
N ASN A 189 0.25 28.65 -14.00
CA ASN A 189 -0.49 27.51 -13.46
C ASN A 189 0.46 26.31 -13.34
N SER A 190 1.66 26.57 -12.81
CA SER A 190 2.74 25.61 -12.63
C SER A 190 2.65 25.09 -11.20
N GLY A 191 1.75 24.13 -10.96
CA GLY A 191 1.64 23.48 -9.65
C GLY A 191 0.25 22.98 -9.27
N GLU A 192 -0.47 22.34 -10.18
CA GLU A 192 -1.78 21.76 -9.82
C GLU A 192 -1.66 20.57 -8.86
N GLU A 193 -0.46 19.97 -8.72
CA GLU A 193 -0.11 18.82 -7.88
C GLU A 193 0.60 19.22 -6.57
N GLY A 194 0.17 20.30 -5.93
CA GLY A 194 0.50 20.55 -4.52
C GLY A 194 -0.20 19.53 -3.62
N TRP A 195 0.40 19.22 -2.46
CA TRP A 195 -0.26 18.40 -1.42
C TRP A 195 -1.61 19.04 -1.05
N ARG A 196 -2.65 18.21 -0.93
CA ARG A 196 -3.98 18.64 -0.47
C ARG A 196 -4.45 17.79 0.70
N SER A 197 -5.07 18.43 1.66
CA SER A 197 -5.85 17.76 2.70
C SER A 197 -7.08 17.07 2.08
N PRO A 198 -7.67 16.06 2.74
CA PRO A 198 -8.96 15.46 2.35
C PRO A 198 -10.09 16.48 2.14
N GLU A 199 -10.01 17.62 2.83
CA GLU A 199 -10.92 18.75 2.79
C GLU A 199 -10.66 19.70 1.61
N GLY A 200 -9.54 19.52 0.89
CA GLY A 200 -9.18 20.29 -0.31
C GLY A 200 -8.21 21.45 -0.08
N ASP A 201 -7.86 21.75 1.17
CA ASP A 201 -6.93 22.81 1.56
C ASP A 201 -5.49 22.49 1.13
N ARG A 202 -4.72 23.51 0.76
CA ARG A 202 -3.32 23.46 0.32
C ARG A 202 -2.36 23.99 1.40
N LEU A 203 -1.06 23.74 1.25
CA LEU A 203 -0.03 24.26 2.17
C LEU A 203 -0.01 25.79 2.19
N ARG A 204 -0.24 26.43 1.03
CA ARG A 204 -0.38 27.89 0.95
C ARG A 204 -1.52 28.46 1.81
N ASP A 205 -2.58 27.68 2.05
CA ASP A 205 -3.72 28.12 2.85
C ASP A 205 -3.35 28.14 4.35
N TYR A 206 -2.27 27.45 4.74
CA TYR A 206 -1.63 27.52 6.04
C TYR A 206 -0.45 28.52 6.08
N GLY A 207 -0.29 29.36 5.04
CA GLY A 207 0.78 30.36 4.96
C GLY A 207 2.16 29.80 4.62
N VAL A 208 2.22 28.61 4.00
CA VAL A 208 3.47 28.00 3.54
C VAL A 208 3.63 28.22 2.04
N ASP A 209 4.64 28.99 1.66
CA ASP A 209 4.96 29.33 0.27
C ASP A 209 5.49 28.09 -0.50
N GLU A 210 4.63 27.54 -1.37
CA GLU A 210 4.93 26.36 -2.22
C GLU A 210 5.88 26.69 -3.39
N ASP A 211 6.15 27.97 -3.63
CA ASP A 211 6.98 28.54 -4.71
C ASP A 211 8.44 28.77 -4.31
N THR A 212 8.83 28.43 -3.07
CA THR A 212 10.25 28.45 -2.69
C THR A 212 10.96 27.24 -3.31
N GLU A 213 11.52 27.42 -4.50
CA GLU A 213 12.40 26.44 -5.13
C GLU A 213 13.62 26.22 -4.21
N PHE A 214 13.71 25.03 -3.60
CA PHE A 214 14.81 24.64 -2.70
C PHE A 214 16.21 24.69 -3.36
N TYR A 215 16.27 25.00 -4.66
CA TYR A 215 17.47 24.98 -5.50
C TYR A 215 17.92 26.38 -5.98
N ASP A 216 17.23 27.45 -5.60
CA ASP A 216 17.61 28.83 -5.96
C ASP A 216 18.46 29.53 -4.90
N GLN A 217 18.65 28.89 -3.74
CA GLN A 217 19.70 29.32 -2.81
C GLN A 217 21.02 28.79 -3.31
N ASP A 218 21.86 29.70 -3.80
CA ASP A 218 23.26 29.54 -4.18
C ASP A 218 23.90 28.27 -3.57
N ASP A 219 24.46 27.41 -4.43
CA ASP A 219 25.24 26.20 -4.11
C ASP A 219 26.53 26.56 -3.32
N ILE A 220 26.37 27.16 -2.14
CA ILE A 220 27.45 27.56 -1.25
C ILE A 220 27.77 26.33 -0.40
N PRO A 221 28.96 25.73 -0.54
CA PRO A 221 29.31 24.56 0.25
C PRO A 221 29.28 24.91 1.75
N LEU A 222 28.86 23.96 2.59
CA LEU A 222 28.75 24.15 4.05
C LEU A 222 30.03 24.71 4.69
N SER A 223 31.20 24.41 4.11
CA SER A 223 32.49 24.98 4.52
C SER A 223 32.55 26.50 4.37
N GLU A 224 31.96 27.07 3.32
CA GLU A 224 31.87 28.52 3.16
C GLU A 224 30.89 29.15 4.14
N LEU A 225 29.74 28.52 4.41
CA LEU A 225 28.77 29.02 5.40
C LEU A 225 29.37 29.04 6.81
N LEU A 226 30.12 28.00 7.18
CA LEU A 226 30.83 27.95 8.46
C LEU A 226 31.95 29.01 8.53
N ARG A 227 32.64 29.28 7.42
CA ARG A 227 33.65 30.34 7.33
C ARG A 227 33.02 31.72 7.54
N ARG A 228 31.96 32.04 6.81
CA ARG A 228 31.21 33.30 6.94
C ARG A 228 30.64 33.50 8.35
N ARG A 229 30.18 32.42 8.99
CA ARG A 229 29.69 32.47 10.37
C ARG A 229 30.81 32.79 11.37
N ARG A 230 32.00 32.19 11.21
CA ARG A 230 33.16 32.51 12.06
C ARG A 230 33.65 33.94 11.85
N GLU A 231 33.71 34.39 10.59
CA GLU A 231 34.12 35.76 10.24
C GLU A 231 33.18 36.81 10.87
N LYS A 232 31.85 36.57 10.85
CA LYS A 232 30.86 37.41 11.54
C LYS A 232 31.04 37.43 13.06
N GLN A 233 31.30 36.28 13.69
CA GLN A 233 31.52 36.20 15.14
C GLN A 233 32.84 36.84 15.59
N SER A 234 33.81 37.01 14.70
CA SER A 234 35.07 37.70 14.99
C SER A 234 35.03 39.21 14.70
N SER A 235 33.95 39.70 14.09
CA SER A 235 33.75 41.12 13.75
C SER A 235 32.71 41.82 14.63
N GLU A 236 32.18 41.12 15.63
CA GLU A 236 31.54 41.66 16.85
C GLU A 236 32.50 41.57 18.03
#